data_AF-A0A163WFY2-F1
#
_entry.id   AF-A0A163WFY2-F1
#
_cell.length_a   1.000
_cell.length_b   1.000
_cell.length_c   1.000
_cell.angle_alpha   90.00
_cell.angle_beta   90.00
_cell.angle_gamma   90.00
#
_symmetry.space_group_name_H-M   'P 1'
#
loop_
_entity.id
_entity.type
_entity.pdbx_description
1 polymer ?
#
loop_
_entity_poly.entity_id
_entity_poly.type
_entity_poly.pdbx_seq_one_letter_code
_entity_poly.pdbx_strand_id
1 'polypeptide(L)'
;MKKLTFLLLITLLCTTISQAQTKNCSIDYEEVTDSLSIKKTNNVLVYEFDRVSSTSSLFFSLITTNGVPFLNIQYLQKSPDFIPINCVARKSMVSIKLVNGTTISAHYIDEDKCDTYTYDQQGQKNIRILDANFYIKKEHLALLKQSPISLVQIRFAGSTELFVIESELKSTIVDVKTSPTRFFIDNIPCIE
;
A
#
# COMPACT_ATOMS: atom_id res chain seq x y z
N MET A 1 -42.04 42.90 -4.70
CA MET A 1 -40.58 42.75 -4.95
C MET A 1 -39.76 42.39 -3.71
N LYS A 2 -40.10 42.86 -2.49
CA LYS A 2 -39.35 42.54 -1.25
C LYS A 2 -39.36 41.06 -0.80
N LYS A 3 -40.40 40.29 -1.16
CA LYS A 3 -40.48 38.85 -0.81
C LYS A 3 -39.58 37.95 -1.66
N LEU A 4 -39.26 38.37 -2.89
CA LEU A 4 -38.41 37.59 -3.80
C LEU A 4 -36.92 37.76 -3.47
N THR A 5 -36.53 38.93 -2.96
CA THR A 5 -35.17 39.21 -2.47
C THR A 5 -34.85 38.45 -1.18
N PHE A 6 -35.84 38.23 -0.31
CA PHE A 6 -35.64 37.47 0.91
C PHE A 6 -35.42 35.97 0.62
N LEU A 7 -36.10 35.42 -0.39
CA LEU A 7 -35.95 34.02 -0.79
C LEU A 7 -34.57 33.73 -1.43
N LEU A 8 -34.01 34.70 -2.16
CA LEU A 8 -32.67 34.58 -2.77
C LEU A 8 -31.52 34.69 -1.75
N LEU A 9 -31.76 35.33 -0.60
CA LEU A 9 -30.76 35.44 0.46
C LEU A 9 -30.66 34.13 1.28
N ILE A 10 -31.75 33.37 1.40
CA ILE A 10 -31.80 32.13 2.18
C ILE A 10 -31.17 30.95 1.42
N THR A 11 -31.21 30.94 0.09
CA THR A 11 -30.55 29.92 -0.73
C THR A 11 -29.03 30.12 -0.83
N LEU A 12 -28.50 31.30 -0.49
CA LEU A 12 -27.06 31.58 -0.50
C LEU A 12 -26.35 31.15 0.80
N LEU A 13 -27.07 30.92 1.90
CA LEU A 13 -26.48 30.49 3.17
C LEU A 13 -26.32 28.96 3.31
N CYS A 14 -26.78 28.16 2.36
CA CYS A 14 -26.81 26.69 2.48
C CYS A 14 -25.68 25.95 1.71
N THR A 15 -24.72 26.66 1.10
CA THR A 15 -23.72 26.05 0.20
C THR A 15 -22.34 25.82 0.81
N THR A 16 -22.13 26.00 2.11
CA THR A 16 -20.79 25.88 2.73
C THR A 16 -20.71 24.90 3.89
N ILE A 17 -21.51 23.84 3.88
CA ILE A 17 -21.22 22.67 4.72
C ILE A 17 -20.24 21.79 3.93
N SER A 18 -18.98 22.24 3.83
CA SER A 18 -17.88 21.35 3.46
C SER A 18 -17.78 20.30 4.55
N GLN A 19 -18.38 19.13 4.28
CA GLN A 19 -18.16 17.92 5.06
C GLN A 19 -16.68 17.56 4.93
N ALA A 20 -15.84 18.04 5.85
CA ALA A 20 -14.55 17.44 6.09
C ALA A 20 -14.84 16.03 6.66
N GLN A 21 -14.99 15.05 5.78
CA GLN A 21 -15.07 13.66 6.19
C GLN A 21 -13.76 13.33 6.91
N THR A 22 -13.82 13.16 8.23
CA THR A 22 -12.73 12.58 9.00
C THR A 22 -12.53 11.16 8.47
N LYS A 23 -11.52 11.00 7.62
CA LYS A 23 -11.15 9.69 7.11
C LYS A 23 -10.64 8.86 8.30
N ASN A 24 -11.32 7.76 8.61
CA ASN A 24 -10.89 6.86 9.67
C ASN A 24 -9.59 6.17 9.22
N CYS A 25 -8.46 6.73 9.65
CA CYS A 25 -7.14 6.21 9.36
C CYS A 25 -6.83 5.02 10.27
N SER A 26 -6.41 3.91 9.66
CA SER A 26 -6.02 2.69 10.36
C SER A 26 -4.50 2.70 10.54
N ILE A 27 -4.04 3.11 11.71
CA ILE A 27 -2.63 3.27 12.07
C ILE A 27 -2.17 2.07 12.88
N ASP A 28 -1.10 1.42 12.42
CA ASP A 28 -0.46 0.27 13.07
C ASP A 28 0.45 0.74 14.21
N TYR A 29 1.25 1.76 13.92
CA TYR A 29 2.26 2.29 14.84
C TYR A 29 2.46 3.78 14.60
N GLU A 30 2.52 4.54 15.68
CA GLU A 30 2.80 5.98 15.68
C GLU A 30 3.66 6.32 16.90
N GLU A 31 4.79 6.98 16.65
CA GLU A 31 5.70 7.45 17.69
C GLU A 31 6.14 8.87 17.37
N VAL A 32 5.95 9.78 18.33
CA VAL A 32 6.34 11.17 18.20
C VAL A 32 7.13 11.57 19.46
N THR A 33 8.38 11.96 19.24
CA THR A 33 9.29 12.54 20.23
C THR A 33 9.85 13.84 19.68
N ASP A 34 10.62 14.57 20.50
CA ASP A 34 11.24 15.84 20.09
C ASP A 34 12.17 15.71 18.86
N SER A 35 12.68 14.50 18.58
CA SER A 35 13.67 14.24 17.51
C SER A 35 13.21 13.24 16.45
N LEU A 36 12.09 12.55 16.68
CA LEU A 36 11.63 11.46 15.83
C LEU A 36 10.11 11.48 15.70
N SER A 37 9.64 11.45 14.46
CA SER A 37 8.24 11.22 14.11
C SER A 37 8.17 10.02 13.18
N ILE A 38 7.51 8.95 13.61
CA ILE A 38 7.22 7.77 12.79
C ILE A 38 5.72 7.54 12.79
N LYS A 39 5.18 7.26 11.60
CA LYS A 39 3.79 6.81 11.43
C LYS A 39 3.73 5.69 10.41
N LYS A 40 3.04 4.60 10.73
CA LYS A 40 2.84 3.45 9.85
C LYS A 40 1.36 3.11 9.77
N THR A 41 0.83 2.98 8.56
CA THR A 41 -0.53 2.47 8.35
C THR A 41 -0.58 0.95 8.54
N ASN A 42 -1.77 0.41 8.77
CA ASN A 42 -1.95 -1.04 8.75
C ASN A 42 -1.55 -1.65 7.39
N ASN A 43 -1.10 -2.91 7.45
CA ASN A 43 -0.83 -3.72 6.26
C ASN A 43 -2.16 -4.04 5.56
N VAL A 44 -2.28 -3.61 4.30
CA VAL A 44 -3.43 -3.87 3.44
C VAL A 44 -3.04 -4.93 2.42
N LEU A 45 -3.80 -6.02 2.36
CA LEU A 45 -3.63 -7.03 1.31
C LEU A 45 -3.97 -6.42 -0.05
N VAL A 46 -3.00 -6.39 -0.96
CA VAL A 46 -3.14 -5.78 -2.29
C VAL A 46 -3.11 -6.79 -3.43
N TYR A 47 -2.59 -7.99 -3.17
CA TYR A 47 -2.60 -9.10 -4.11
C TYR A 47 -2.59 -10.41 -3.36
N GLU A 48 -3.33 -11.38 -3.88
CA GLU A 48 -3.33 -12.76 -3.41
C GLU A 48 -3.33 -13.69 -4.61
N PHE A 49 -2.54 -14.74 -4.50
CA PHE A 49 -2.57 -15.90 -5.37
C PHE A 49 -2.80 -17.12 -4.49
N ASP A 50 -3.87 -17.85 -4.79
CA ASP A 50 -4.22 -19.08 -4.09
C ASP A 50 -4.38 -20.20 -5.11
N ARG A 51 -3.45 -21.17 -5.07
CA ARG A 51 -3.64 -22.48 -5.68
C ARG A 51 -3.54 -23.52 -4.58
N VAL A 52 -4.34 -24.58 -4.69
CA VAL A 52 -4.54 -25.69 -3.72
C VAL A 52 -3.39 -25.95 -2.72
N SER A 53 -2.13 -26.01 -3.19
CA SER A 53 -0.97 -26.22 -2.31
C SER A 53 -0.10 -24.99 -2.06
N SER A 54 -0.05 -24.01 -2.97
CA SER A 54 0.88 -22.87 -2.93
C SER A 54 0.15 -21.54 -2.98
N THR A 55 0.49 -20.67 -2.04
CA THR A 55 -0.13 -19.35 -1.91
C THR A 55 0.93 -18.25 -1.88
N SER A 56 0.58 -17.07 -2.35
CA SER A 56 1.39 -15.87 -2.16
C SER A 56 0.51 -14.66 -1.91
N SER A 57 0.91 -13.81 -0.99
CA SER A 57 0.18 -12.62 -0.60
C SER A 57 1.13 -11.43 -0.55
N LEU A 58 0.73 -10.32 -1.14
CA LEU A 58 1.46 -9.05 -1.09
C LEU A 58 0.64 -8.05 -0.29
N PHE A 59 1.25 -7.48 0.73
CA PHE A 59 0.67 -6.45 1.56
C PHE A 59 1.44 -5.15 1.38
N PHE A 60 0.71 -4.03 1.40
CA PHE A 60 1.28 -2.70 1.45
C PHE A 60 0.93 -2.00 2.76
N SER A 61 1.88 -1.24 3.28
CA SER A 61 1.62 -0.16 4.23
C SER A 61 2.43 1.08 3.86
N LEU A 62 1.98 2.23 4.32
CA LEU A 62 2.73 3.48 4.19
C LEU A 62 3.41 3.80 5.50
N ILE A 63 4.69 4.12 5.42
CA ILE A 63 5.50 4.57 6.55
C ILE A 63 5.95 6.00 6.27
N THR A 64 5.90 6.86 7.27
CA THR A 64 6.55 8.16 7.24
C THR A 64 7.50 8.28 8.41
N THR A 65 8.74 8.66 8.14
CA THR A 65 9.76 8.94 9.16
C THR A 65 10.26 10.36 8.96
N ASN A 66 10.02 11.24 9.93
CA ASN A 66 10.36 12.67 9.87
C ASN A 66 9.84 13.34 8.58
N GLY A 67 8.62 12.96 8.17
CA GLY A 67 7.99 13.45 6.94
C GLY A 67 8.55 12.84 5.65
N VAL A 68 9.45 11.86 5.69
CA VAL A 68 9.95 11.12 4.52
C VAL A 68 9.07 9.88 4.29
N PRO A 69 8.40 9.77 3.13
CA PRO A 69 7.44 8.69 2.89
C PRO A 69 8.10 7.45 2.27
N PHE A 70 7.65 6.30 2.71
CA PHE A 70 8.05 4.97 2.25
C PHE A 70 6.82 4.11 1.98
N LEU A 71 6.89 3.32 0.92
CA LEU A 71 6.04 2.15 0.72
C LEU A 71 6.72 0.97 1.39
N ASN A 72 6.13 0.45 2.45
CA ASN A 72 6.49 -0.86 2.95
C ASN A 72 5.75 -1.91 2.13
N ILE A 73 6.48 -2.93 1.70
CA ILE A 73 5.91 -4.16 1.15
C ILE A 73 6.19 -5.30 2.11
N GLN A 74 5.21 -6.17 2.26
CA GLN A 74 5.39 -7.48 2.87
C GLN A 74 4.92 -8.54 1.88
N TYR A 75 5.85 -9.37 1.41
CA TYR A 75 5.58 -10.45 0.46
C TYR A 75 5.73 -11.79 1.17
N LEU A 76 4.61 -12.50 1.29
CA LEU A 76 4.50 -13.81 1.92
C LEU A 76 4.32 -14.87 0.83
N GLN A 77 5.12 -15.93 0.86
CA GLN A 77 4.97 -17.08 -0.02
C GLN A 77 4.92 -18.35 0.82
N LYS A 78 3.99 -19.26 0.51
CA LYS A 78 3.84 -20.54 1.20
C LYS A 78 3.65 -21.66 0.17
N SER A 79 4.42 -22.75 0.27
CA SER A 79 4.36 -23.87 -0.67
C SER A 79 4.91 -25.16 -0.04
N PRO A 80 4.39 -26.36 -0.36
CA PRO A 80 5.06 -27.61 0.02
C PRO A 80 6.42 -27.76 -0.70
N ASP A 81 6.56 -27.15 -1.88
CA ASP A 81 7.77 -27.20 -2.68
C ASP A 81 8.75 -26.10 -2.26
N PHE A 82 9.99 -26.21 -2.74
CA PHE A 82 11.01 -25.19 -2.51
C PHE A 82 10.58 -23.85 -3.12
N ILE A 83 10.68 -22.79 -2.32
CA ILE A 83 10.45 -21.41 -2.77
C ILE A 83 11.82 -20.76 -3.01
N PRO A 84 12.10 -20.22 -4.21
CA PRO A 84 13.31 -19.44 -4.47
C PRO A 84 13.43 -18.25 -3.53
N ILE A 85 14.67 -17.87 -3.19
CA ILE A 85 14.93 -16.68 -2.37
C ILE A 85 14.73 -15.40 -3.20
N ASN A 86 14.03 -14.45 -2.61
CA ASN A 86 13.85 -13.09 -3.09
C ASN A 86 14.65 -12.13 -2.19
N CYS A 87 15.51 -11.34 -2.83
CA CYS A 87 16.30 -10.31 -2.15
C CYS A 87 16.05 -8.94 -2.78
N VAL A 88 16.04 -7.92 -1.94
CA VAL A 88 16.10 -6.51 -2.35
C VAL A 88 17.50 -5.99 -2.14
N ALA A 89 17.97 -5.21 -3.10
CA ALA A 89 19.28 -4.58 -3.07
C ALA A 89 19.15 -3.13 -3.52
N ARG A 90 20.22 -2.31 -3.48
CA ARG A 90 20.18 -0.88 -3.86
C ARG A 90 19.54 -0.58 -5.23
N LYS A 91 19.61 -1.53 -6.17
CA LYS A 91 18.98 -1.37 -7.48
C LYS A 91 17.50 -1.74 -7.45
N SER A 92 16.97 -2.43 -6.46
CA SER A 92 15.57 -2.86 -6.40
C SER A 92 14.59 -1.70 -6.40
N MET A 93 13.43 -1.90 -7.03
CA MET A 93 12.37 -0.88 -7.12
C MET A 93 11.00 -1.52 -7.23
N VAL A 94 9.98 -0.78 -6.80
CA VAL A 94 8.58 -1.08 -7.05
C VAL A 94 8.07 -0.07 -8.07
N SER A 95 7.66 -0.54 -9.23
CA SER A 95 7.00 0.26 -10.28
C SER A 95 5.49 0.09 -10.17
N ILE A 96 4.77 1.20 -10.03
CA ILE A 96 3.34 1.26 -9.79
C ILE A 96 2.70 1.96 -10.99
N LYS A 97 1.89 1.22 -11.75
CA LYS A 97 1.17 1.74 -12.91
C LYS A 97 -0.25 2.13 -12.51
N LEU A 98 -0.59 3.40 -12.73
CA LEU A 98 -1.91 3.95 -12.51
C LEU A 98 -2.84 3.68 -13.70
N VAL A 99 -4.15 3.65 -13.45
CA VAL A 99 -5.18 3.47 -14.48
C VAL A 99 -5.11 4.60 -15.53
N ASN A 100 -4.71 5.81 -15.14
CA ASN A 100 -4.52 6.93 -16.07
C ASN A 100 -3.26 6.82 -16.96
N GLY A 101 -2.49 5.73 -16.85
CA GLY A 101 -1.27 5.49 -17.64
C GLY A 101 0.03 5.97 -17.00
N THR A 102 -0.05 6.81 -15.94
CA THR A 102 1.13 7.25 -15.20
C THR A 102 1.83 6.07 -14.53
N THR A 103 3.17 6.06 -14.55
CA THR A 103 3.97 5.07 -13.81
C THR A 103 4.84 5.78 -12.78
N ILE A 104 4.78 5.32 -11.54
CA ILE A 104 5.54 5.84 -10.40
C ILE A 104 6.50 4.75 -9.93
N SER A 105 7.71 5.15 -9.55
CA SER A 105 8.68 4.22 -8.95
C SER A 105 8.97 4.59 -7.50
N ALA A 106 9.01 3.57 -6.65
CA ALA A 106 9.56 3.61 -5.30
C ALA A 106 10.86 2.80 -5.27
N HIS A 107 11.88 3.28 -4.54
CA HIS A 107 13.25 2.76 -4.64
C HIS A 107 13.73 2.19 -3.30
N TYR A 108 14.40 1.05 -3.35
CA TYR A 108 15.06 0.51 -2.17
C TYR A 108 16.34 1.29 -1.89
N ILE A 109 16.51 1.78 -0.66
CA ILE A 109 17.65 2.63 -0.28
C ILE A 109 18.46 2.10 0.91
N ASP A 110 18.06 0.96 1.46
CA ASP A 110 18.68 0.36 2.63
C ASP A 110 19.76 -0.68 2.22
N GLU A 111 20.36 -1.34 3.20
CA GLU A 111 21.28 -2.47 3.00
C GLU A 111 20.58 -3.69 2.38
N ASP A 112 21.30 -4.50 1.62
CA ASP A 112 20.72 -5.66 0.94
C ASP A 112 20.02 -6.59 1.95
N LYS A 113 18.75 -6.93 1.65
CA LYS A 113 17.90 -7.74 2.53
C LYS A 113 17.24 -8.85 1.74
N CYS A 114 17.29 -10.07 2.25
CA CYS A 114 16.58 -11.21 1.68
C CYS A 114 15.39 -11.61 2.55
N ASP A 115 14.47 -12.35 1.96
CA ASP A 115 13.39 -12.96 2.71
C ASP A 115 13.92 -13.92 3.80
N THR A 116 13.11 -14.09 4.85
CA THR A 116 13.36 -15.08 5.89
C THR A 116 12.62 -16.36 5.58
N TYR A 117 13.31 -17.49 5.71
CA TYR A 117 12.74 -18.83 5.55
C TYR A 117 12.28 -19.41 6.90
N THR A 118 11.08 -19.98 6.91
CA THR A 118 10.52 -20.78 8.01
C THR A 118 9.82 -22.00 7.43
N TYR A 119 9.82 -23.11 8.16
CA TYR A 119 9.04 -24.30 7.80
C TYR A 119 7.88 -24.51 8.77
N ASP A 120 6.67 -24.59 8.23
CA ASP A 120 5.46 -24.97 8.95
C ASP A 120 5.38 -26.50 9.03
N GLN A 121 5.73 -27.05 10.19
CA GLN A 121 5.73 -28.50 10.45
C GLN A 121 4.34 -29.12 10.33
N GLN A 122 3.30 -28.39 10.76
CA GLN A 122 1.93 -28.91 10.79
C GLN A 122 1.31 -28.91 9.39
N GLY A 123 1.50 -27.82 8.65
CA GLY A 123 1.04 -27.71 7.26
C GLY A 123 1.97 -28.36 6.24
N GLN A 124 3.16 -28.80 6.66
CA GLN A 124 4.25 -29.28 5.81
C GLN A 124 4.59 -28.32 4.66
N LYS A 125 4.66 -27.02 4.96
CA LYS A 125 4.91 -25.99 3.94
C LYS A 125 6.15 -25.16 4.27
N ASN A 126 6.93 -24.88 3.25
CA ASN A 126 7.93 -23.84 3.23
C ASN A 126 7.23 -22.47 3.24
N ILE A 127 7.75 -21.56 4.04
CA ILE A 127 7.29 -20.17 4.14
C ILE A 127 8.48 -19.25 3.91
N ARG A 128 8.31 -18.26 3.04
CA ARG A 128 9.24 -17.13 2.89
C ARG A 128 8.51 -15.82 3.13
N ILE A 129 9.15 -14.92 3.85
CA ILE A 129 8.60 -13.61 4.20
C ILE A 129 9.66 -12.55 3.88
N LEU A 130 9.35 -11.67 2.94
CA LEU A 130 10.13 -10.48 2.67
C LEU A 130 9.38 -9.26 3.21
N ASP A 131 10.05 -8.44 4.00
CA ASP A 131 9.53 -7.15 4.49
C ASP A 131 10.53 -6.06 4.14
N ALA A 132 10.14 -5.06 3.35
CA ALA A 132 11.07 -4.07 2.82
C ALA A 132 10.44 -2.69 2.59
N ASN A 133 11.21 -1.65 2.86
CA ASN A 133 10.79 -0.25 2.70
C ASN A 133 11.37 0.34 1.41
N PHE A 134 10.50 0.91 0.59
CA PHE A 134 10.85 1.57 -0.65
C PHE A 134 10.53 3.06 -0.54
N TYR A 135 11.54 3.89 -0.69
CA TYR A 135 11.41 5.34 -0.66
C TYR A 135 10.52 5.82 -1.81
N ILE A 136 9.52 6.66 -1.48
CA ILE A 136 8.69 7.35 -2.46
C ILE A 136 9.11 8.82 -2.49
N LYS A 137 9.30 9.39 -3.69
CA LYS A 137 9.51 10.83 -3.80
C LYS A 137 8.25 11.59 -3.42
N LYS A 138 8.37 12.68 -2.66
CA LYS A 138 7.20 13.43 -2.13
C LYS A 138 6.27 13.91 -3.25
N GLU A 139 6.84 14.37 -4.36
CA GLU A 139 6.07 14.82 -5.54
C GLU A 139 5.21 13.71 -6.16
N HIS A 140 5.59 12.43 -5.98
CA HIS A 140 4.80 11.30 -6.49
C HIS A 140 3.56 11.02 -5.64
N LEU A 141 3.52 11.44 -4.37
CA LEU A 141 2.34 11.25 -3.51
C LEU A 141 1.10 11.94 -4.08
N ALA A 142 1.27 13.14 -4.65
CA ALA A 142 0.18 13.86 -5.29
C ALA A 142 -0.42 13.09 -6.48
N LEU A 143 0.42 12.40 -7.25
CA LEU A 143 -0.01 11.58 -8.40
C LEU A 143 -0.69 10.30 -7.95
N LEU A 144 -0.16 9.64 -6.93
CA LEU A 144 -0.72 8.40 -6.35
C LEU A 144 -2.11 8.61 -5.72
N LYS A 145 -2.43 9.83 -5.27
CA LYS A 145 -3.78 10.20 -4.78
C LYS A 145 -4.81 10.43 -5.89
N GLN A 146 -4.38 10.64 -7.14
CA GLN A 146 -5.27 11.08 -8.23
C GLN A 146 -5.88 9.93 -9.03
N SER A 147 -5.23 8.76 -9.06
CA SER A 147 -5.67 7.66 -9.92
C SER A 147 -5.45 6.30 -9.24
N PRO A 148 -6.40 5.36 -9.38
CA PRO A 148 -6.22 4.01 -8.86
C PRO A 148 -5.01 3.31 -9.48
N ILE A 149 -4.41 2.38 -8.74
CA ILE A 149 -3.37 1.50 -9.26
C ILE A 149 -3.99 0.38 -10.10
N SER A 150 -3.26 -0.12 -11.09
CA SER A 150 -3.70 -1.20 -11.98
C SER A 150 -2.71 -2.36 -12.00
N LEU A 151 -1.42 -2.06 -11.87
CA LEU A 151 -0.36 -3.04 -11.96
C LEU A 151 0.80 -2.60 -11.08
N VAL A 152 1.41 -3.57 -10.40
CA VAL A 152 2.62 -3.39 -9.64
C VAL A 152 3.67 -4.33 -10.21
N GLN A 153 4.89 -3.85 -10.38
CA GLN A 153 6.04 -4.66 -10.74
C GLN A 153 7.11 -4.47 -9.68
N ILE A 154 7.57 -5.57 -9.07
CA ILE A 154 8.65 -5.54 -8.08
C ILE A 154 9.89 -6.12 -8.74
N ARG A 155 10.96 -5.32 -8.81
CA ARG A 155 12.26 -5.79 -9.27
C ARG A 155 13.14 -6.12 -8.07
N PHE A 156 13.30 -7.42 -7.82
CA PHE A 156 14.24 -7.98 -6.87
C PHE A 156 15.67 -7.94 -7.44
N ALA A 157 16.65 -8.40 -6.67
CA ALA A 157 18.05 -8.43 -7.08
C ALA A 157 18.30 -9.36 -8.29
N GLY A 158 17.59 -10.50 -8.37
CA GLY A 158 17.77 -11.50 -9.44
C GLY A 158 16.53 -11.78 -10.29
N SER A 159 15.37 -11.24 -9.92
CA SER A 159 14.09 -11.53 -10.57
C SER A 159 13.21 -10.28 -10.67
N THR A 160 12.14 -10.39 -11.44
CA THR A 160 11.11 -9.36 -11.53
C THR A 160 9.77 -10.06 -11.52
N GLU A 161 8.90 -9.65 -10.60
CA GLU A 161 7.55 -10.19 -10.48
C GLU A 161 6.52 -9.12 -10.80
N LEU A 162 5.42 -9.53 -11.41
CA LEU A 162 4.34 -8.69 -11.90
C LEU A 162 3.05 -9.05 -11.18
N PHE A 163 2.39 -8.07 -10.60
CA PHE A 163 1.16 -8.21 -9.83
C PHE A 163 0.07 -7.38 -10.50
N VAL A 164 -0.97 -8.06 -11.00
CA VAL A 164 -2.18 -7.41 -11.51
C VAL A 164 -3.07 -7.08 -10.32
N ILE A 165 -3.46 -5.82 -10.18
CA ILE A 165 -4.17 -5.36 -9.00
C ILE A 165 -5.67 -5.31 -9.27
N GLU A 166 -6.43 -6.07 -8.49
CA GLU A 166 -7.89 -6.13 -8.61
C GLU A 166 -8.58 -5.02 -7.83
N SER A 167 -9.71 -4.54 -8.33
CA SER A 167 -10.48 -3.46 -7.69
C SER A 167 -11.04 -3.83 -6.33
N GLU A 168 -11.42 -5.09 -6.17
CA GLU A 168 -11.92 -5.69 -4.94
C GLU A 168 -11.20 -7.02 -4.77
N LEU A 169 -10.70 -7.28 -3.57
CA LEU A 169 -10.07 -8.54 -3.22
C LEU A 169 -10.76 -9.09 -1.99
N LYS A 170 -11.31 -10.29 -2.10
CA LYS A 170 -11.88 -11.05 -0.98
C LYS A 170 -10.99 -12.24 -0.74
N SER A 171 -10.15 -12.16 0.29
CA SER A 171 -9.22 -13.23 0.62
C SER A 171 -9.92 -14.37 1.30
N THR A 172 -9.65 -15.59 0.82
CA THR A 172 -10.03 -16.84 1.48
C THR A 172 -9.00 -17.28 2.51
N ILE A 173 -7.79 -16.71 2.47
CA ILE A 173 -6.65 -17.10 3.32
C ILE A 173 -6.66 -16.34 4.64
N VAL A 174 -6.86 -15.02 4.59
CA VAL A 174 -6.84 -14.12 5.76
C VAL A 174 -8.22 -13.57 6.12
N ASP A 175 -9.27 -13.97 5.40
CA ASP A 175 -10.67 -13.59 5.64
C ASP A 175 -10.90 -12.07 5.71
N VAL A 176 -10.25 -11.34 4.81
CA VAL A 176 -10.41 -9.88 4.67
C VAL A 176 -10.92 -9.50 3.29
N LYS A 177 -11.71 -8.42 3.26
CA LYS A 177 -12.10 -7.74 2.03
C LYS A 177 -11.37 -6.41 1.93
N THR A 178 -10.60 -6.22 0.87
CA THR A 178 -9.86 -4.98 0.60
C THR A 178 -10.24 -4.38 -0.77
N SER A 179 -9.85 -3.12 -0.98
CA SER A 179 -9.95 -2.40 -2.26
C SER A 179 -8.56 -2.01 -2.78
N PRO A 180 -7.74 -2.96 -3.26
CA PRO A 180 -6.32 -2.73 -3.56
C PRO A 180 -6.03 -1.58 -4.51
N THR A 181 -6.84 -1.41 -5.57
CA THR A 181 -6.63 -0.33 -6.56
C THR A 181 -6.67 1.06 -5.93
N ARG A 182 -7.36 1.21 -4.80
CA ARG A 182 -7.50 2.48 -4.09
C ARG A 182 -6.52 2.66 -2.94
N PHE A 183 -5.60 1.71 -2.72
CA PHE A 183 -4.70 1.71 -1.57
C PHE A 183 -4.07 3.09 -1.29
N PHE A 184 -3.44 3.73 -2.28
CA PHE A 184 -2.79 5.03 -2.08
C PHE A 184 -3.77 6.18 -1.87
N ILE A 185 -4.88 6.19 -2.62
CA ILE A 185 -5.95 7.17 -2.47
C ILE A 185 -6.49 7.12 -1.04
N ASP A 186 -6.62 5.90 -0.50
CA ASP A 186 -7.22 5.64 0.79
C ASP A 186 -6.23 5.84 1.95
N ASN A 187 -4.92 5.61 1.77
CA ASN A 187 -3.94 5.63 2.86
C ASN A 187 -2.97 6.83 2.88
N ILE A 188 -2.68 7.51 1.76
CA ILE A 188 -1.74 8.66 1.77
C ILE A 188 -2.21 9.78 2.72
N PRO A 189 -3.50 10.17 2.75
CA PRO A 189 -3.96 11.20 3.69
C PRO A 189 -3.77 10.87 5.17
N CYS A 190 -3.45 9.61 5.51
CA CYS A 190 -3.24 9.17 6.88
C CYS A 190 -1.81 9.39 7.38
N ILE A 191 -0.87 9.61 6.47
CA ILE A 191 0.55 9.84 6.76
C ILE A 191 1.02 11.26 6.43
N GLU A 192 0.10 12.11 5.95
CA GLU A 192 0.30 13.54 5.72
C GLU A 192 -0.10 14.38 6.95
#